data_AF-A0A7X6UTD6-F1
#
_entry.id   AF-A0A7X6UTD6-F1
#
_cell.length_a   1.000
_cell.length_b   1.000
_cell.length_c   1.000
_cell.angle_alpha   90.00
_cell.angle_beta   90.00
_cell.angle_gamma   90.00
#
_symmetry.space_group_name_H-M   'P 1'
#
loop_
_entity.id
_entity.type
_entity.pdbx_description
1 polymer ?
#
loop_
_entity_poly.entity_id
_entity_poly.type
_entity_poly.pdbx_seq_one_letter_code
_entity_poly.pdbx_strand_id
1 'polypeptide(L)'
;MSNVTLTNTLKQAGSTDIKFDLSWENSWRASWTEDDTGAGHAPQTVTNWDAAWVFIKYRLREGANTNWQHVYLASEGHVAPEGITITPGASDDVNVGAFIHRSVNGFGPLNLADLRLRWDYKSQNLQPSAPLDVSVQAIEMVYIPAGPFYVGDGRNYGDWQDRGAFEDGASGLPFRVTNEFYEITLGGGEAGSLGNHGCQSMNRADDFNSTNPATVKILPAAYPKGFDAFYCMKYMGTQEQYKNFLNKLTRNQQTNLVHAAGTNASYFALSGTASISGRNGIRCPAEAGEGPIVFGCDFNGNGTFNEVGDGQDLPCGFLNSQRVSAYLEWAGLRPMTALEYEKTCRGPKYPVLIEYAWGTASSAYVALRAWPYLADDIDGSGTETLLNPQENLMANRWNQDWLQPPVRVGIFAARQNASRVQAGAGYYGVMELSGNLEEGMIALGLQPGRAFTGAHGDGVLTANGLANVINWPSSREGWQPTYWEKISNRYQANVGDSPAIRGVRTAP
;
A
#
# COMPACT_ATOMS: atom_id res chain seq x y z
N MET A 1 15.74 10.50 -2.03
CA MET A 1 16.98 10.12 -1.32
C MET A 1 18.18 10.50 -2.16
N SER A 2 19.28 10.89 -1.53
CA SER A 2 20.52 11.31 -2.19
C SER A 2 21.74 10.93 -1.35
N ASN A 3 22.94 11.12 -1.91
CA ASN A 3 24.23 10.98 -1.20
C ASN A 3 24.48 9.59 -0.57
N VAL A 4 24.00 8.53 -1.22
CA VAL A 4 24.18 7.15 -0.77
C VAL A 4 25.66 6.76 -0.82
N THR A 5 26.24 6.44 0.33
CA THR A 5 27.65 6.02 0.45
C THR A 5 27.81 4.94 1.52
N LEU A 6 28.81 4.07 1.35
CA LEU A 6 29.23 3.16 2.42
C LEU A 6 30.23 3.89 3.32
N THR A 7 29.96 3.93 4.61
CA THR A 7 30.82 4.58 5.60
C THR A 7 31.14 3.62 6.75
N ASN A 8 32.16 3.97 7.54
CA ASN A 8 32.56 3.20 8.72
C ASN A 8 32.75 1.70 8.42
N THR A 9 33.72 1.39 7.57
CA THR A 9 34.08 0.03 7.20
C THR A 9 34.82 -0.64 8.34
N LEU A 10 34.15 -0.93 9.46
CA LEU A 10 34.60 -1.91 10.45
C LEU A 10 34.46 -3.33 9.85
N LYS A 11 35.10 -3.52 8.69
CA LYS A 11 35.14 -4.73 7.88
C LYS A 11 35.59 -5.95 8.67
N GLN A 12 36.36 -5.74 9.74
CA GLN A 12 36.83 -6.80 10.65
C GLN A 12 35.77 -7.26 11.67
N ALA A 13 34.74 -6.46 11.97
CA ALA A 13 33.69 -6.78 12.94
C ALA A 13 32.44 -7.43 12.32
N GLY A 14 32.40 -7.62 10.99
CA GLY A 14 31.26 -8.25 10.33
C GLY A 14 30.09 -7.31 10.00
N SER A 15 30.27 -5.98 10.11
CA SER A 15 29.22 -5.00 9.80
C SER A 15 29.75 -3.72 9.14
N THR A 16 28.87 -2.97 8.46
CA THR A 16 29.19 -1.69 7.81
C THR A 16 28.01 -0.73 7.88
N ASP A 17 28.24 0.58 7.81
CA ASP A 17 27.18 1.59 7.77
C ASP A 17 26.83 2.00 6.33
N ILE A 18 25.54 2.00 6.01
CA ILE A 18 25.01 2.56 4.77
C ILE A 18 24.49 3.96 5.09
N LYS A 19 25.21 4.98 4.62
CA LYS A 19 24.91 6.40 4.81
C LYS A 19 24.04 6.91 3.67
N PHE A 20 23.01 7.70 3.98
CA PHE A 20 22.19 8.39 2.99
C PHE A 20 21.49 9.60 3.61
N ASP A 21 20.95 10.46 2.74
CA ASP A 21 20.05 11.54 3.14
C ASP A 21 18.60 11.19 2.78
N LEU A 22 17.67 11.57 3.66
CA LEU A 22 16.24 11.30 3.53
C LEU A 22 15.44 12.58 3.80
N SER A 23 14.46 12.87 2.96
CA SER A 23 13.61 14.04 3.12
C SER A 23 12.22 13.81 2.57
N TRP A 24 11.22 14.46 3.18
CA TRP A 24 9.86 14.57 2.65
C TRP A 24 9.14 15.77 3.29
N GLU A 25 8.10 16.27 2.64
CA GLU A 25 7.55 17.61 2.91
C GLU A 25 6.52 17.65 4.04
N ASN A 26 5.73 16.59 4.20
CA ASN A 26 4.53 16.60 5.04
C ASN A 26 4.64 15.60 6.18
N SER A 27 5.72 15.68 6.96
CA SER A 27 5.89 14.82 8.14
C SER A 27 5.02 15.28 9.30
N TRP A 28 4.49 14.33 10.08
CA TRP A 28 3.84 14.61 11.34
C TRP A 28 4.04 13.52 12.39
N ARG A 29 3.92 13.92 13.64
CA ARG A 29 3.58 13.06 14.78
C ARG A 29 2.63 13.83 15.67
N ALA A 30 1.51 13.21 16.02
CA ALA A 30 0.46 13.85 16.80
C ALA A 30 -0.18 12.88 17.79
N SER A 31 -0.61 13.44 18.93
CA SER A 31 -1.44 12.77 19.92
C SER A 31 -2.64 13.64 20.22
N TRP A 32 -3.84 13.06 20.25
CA TRP A 32 -5.07 13.75 20.60
C TRP A 32 -6.01 12.83 21.37
N THR A 33 -6.99 13.41 22.04
CA THR A 33 -8.09 12.65 22.66
C THR A 33 -9.21 12.55 21.64
N GLU A 34 -9.55 11.32 21.25
CA GLU A 34 -10.73 11.03 20.46
C GLU A 34 -11.92 10.82 21.39
N ASP A 35 -12.95 11.66 21.21
CA ASP A 35 -14.21 11.55 21.93
C ASP A 35 -15.24 10.81 21.08
N ASP A 36 -15.63 9.63 21.57
CA ASP A 36 -16.69 8.79 21.00
C ASP A 36 -17.75 8.44 22.07
N THR A 37 -17.91 9.32 23.07
CA THR A 37 -18.89 9.15 24.15
C THR A 37 -20.33 9.10 23.64
N GLY A 38 -20.62 9.71 22.49
CA GLY A 38 -21.90 9.60 21.80
C GLY A 38 -22.28 8.17 21.40
N ALA A 39 -21.29 7.27 21.27
CA ALA A 39 -21.48 5.84 21.04
C ALA A 39 -21.36 4.99 22.31
N GLY A 40 -21.26 5.62 23.49
CA GLY A 40 -21.13 4.94 24.78
C GLY A 40 -19.70 4.54 25.15
N HIS A 41 -18.67 5.05 24.45
CA HIS A 41 -17.27 4.76 24.75
C HIS A 41 -16.60 5.82 25.61
N ALA A 42 -15.62 5.41 26.42
CA ALA A 42 -14.76 6.37 27.09
C ALA A 42 -13.84 7.08 26.07
N PRO A 43 -13.52 8.37 26.27
CA PRO A 43 -12.52 9.05 25.44
C PRO A 43 -11.19 8.31 25.45
N GLN A 44 -10.55 8.22 24.29
CA GLN A 44 -9.31 7.46 24.11
C GLN A 44 -8.20 8.36 23.56
N THR A 45 -6.97 8.13 24.00
CA THR A 45 -5.82 8.85 23.41
C THR A 45 -5.38 8.12 22.16
N VAL A 46 -5.40 8.83 21.04
CA VAL A 46 -4.90 8.35 19.76
C VAL A 46 -3.55 9.02 19.52
N THR A 47 -2.54 8.23 19.16
CA THR A 47 -1.25 8.75 18.70
C THR A 47 -0.93 8.12 17.36
N ASN A 48 -0.63 8.97 16.37
CA ASN A 48 -0.27 8.53 15.03
C ASN A 48 0.85 9.42 14.46
N TRP A 49 1.57 8.89 13.48
CA TRP A 49 2.65 9.59 12.79
C TRP A 49 2.84 9.00 11.40
N ASP A 50 3.60 9.71 10.58
CA ASP A 50 4.18 9.15 9.37
C ASP A 50 5.62 8.71 9.56
N ALA A 51 6.05 7.79 8.71
CA ALA A 51 7.37 7.22 8.72
C ALA A 51 7.85 6.96 7.30
N ALA A 52 9.15 6.88 7.10
CA ALA A 52 9.72 6.21 5.94
C ALA A 52 10.03 4.76 6.31
N TRP A 53 9.46 3.79 5.59
CA TRP A 53 9.98 2.43 5.56
C TRP A 53 11.15 2.38 4.59
N VAL A 54 12.36 2.24 5.14
CA VAL A 54 13.60 2.19 4.38
C VAL A 54 14.12 0.76 4.34
N PHE A 55 14.30 0.24 3.13
CA PHE A 55 14.92 -1.07 2.88
C PHE A 55 15.98 -0.92 1.79
N ILE A 56 16.95 -1.83 1.77
CA ILE A 56 18.15 -1.64 0.96
C ILE A 56 18.41 -2.88 0.11
N LYS A 57 18.81 -2.66 -1.14
CA LYS A 57 19.24 -3.70 -2.07
C LYS A 57 20.72 -3.56 -2.35
N TYR A 58 21.41 -4.68 -2.53
CA TYR A 58 22.80 -4.71 -2.97
C TYR A 58 22.99 -5.69 -4.13
N ARG A 59 24.07 -5.53 -4.90
CA ARG A 59 24.56 -6.58 -5.80
C ARG A 59 26.08 -6.59 -5.81
N LEU A 60 26.68 -7.75 -6.02
CA LEU A 60 28.12 -7.82 -6.30
C LEU A 60 28.40 -7.34 -7.73
N ARG A 61 29.50 -6.64 -7.92
CA ARG A 61 29.95 -6.23 -9.27
C ARG A 61 30.62 -7.37 -10.04
N GLU A 62 31.13 -8.36 -9.32
CA GLU A 62 31.93 -9.46 -9.84
C GLU A 62 31.60 -10.76 -9.10
N GLY A 63 31.92 -11.91 -9.69
CA GLY A 63 31.73 -13.24 -9.10
C GLY A 63 30.42 -13.93 -9.50
N ALA A 64 30.07 -15.01 -8.79
CA ALA A 64 28.99 -15.93 -9.19
C ALA A 64 27.57 -15.40 -8.93
N ASN A 65 27.40 -14.28 -8.23
CA ASN A 65 26.09 -13.74 -7.88
C ASN A 65 26.05 -12.21 -8.02
N THR A 66 25.81 -11.73 -9.23
CA THR A 66 25.71 -10.30 -9.57
C THR A 66 24.27 -9.79 -9.62
N ASN A 67 23.30 -10.62 -9.19
CA ASN A 67 21.90 -10.23 -9.08
C ASN A 67 21.69 -9.33 -7.85
N TRP A 68 20.61 -8.53 -7.89
CA TRP A 68 20.21 -7.74 -6.72
C TRP A 68 19.65 -8.63 -5.62
N GLN A 69 20.07 -8.36 -4.39
CA GLN A 69 19.71 -9.07 -3.16
C GLN A 69 19.30 -8.07 -2.09
N HIS A 70 18.59 -8.54 -1.07
CA HIS A 70 18.11 -7.74 0.06
C HIS A 70 19.21 -7.58 1.13
N VAL A 71 19.38 -6.39 1.70
CA VAL A 71 20.32 -6.11 2.81
C VAL A 71 19.67 -6.43 4.15
N TYR A 72 20.32 -7.23 4.98
CA TYR A 72 19.85 -7.52 6.34
C TYR A 72 20.46 -6.57 7.37
N LEU A 73 19.63 -5.76 8.02
CA LEU A 73 20.08 -4.77 8.98
C LEU A 73 20.46 -5.44 10.32
N ALA A 74 21.44 -4.86 11.01
CA ALA A 74 21.65 -5.19 12.42
C ALA A 74 20.43 -4.73 13.25
N SER A 75 20.25 -5.32 14.44
CA SER A 75 19.20 -4.88 15.38
C SER A 75 19.50 -3.55 16.06
N GLU A 76 20.78 -3.19 16.15
CA GLU A 76 21.26 -1.98 16.82
C GLU A 76 22.45 -1.35 16.07
N GLY A 77 22.87 -0.16 16.52
CA GLY A 77 24.05 0.54 15.98
C GLY A 77 23.76 1.46 14.80
N HIS A 78 22.48 1.72 14.50
CA HIS A 78 22.06 2.77 13.57
C HIS A 78 22.39 4.17 14.12
N VAL A 79 22.56 5.15 13.23
CA VAL A 79 22.79 6.55 13.60
C VAL A 79 21.64 7.40 13.04
N ALA A 80 20.97 8.10 13.94
CA ALA A 80 19.87 9.02 13.63
C ALA A 80 20.23 10.45 14.07
N PRO A 81 19.79 11.49 13.34
CA PRO A 81 19.77 12.86 13.84
C PRO A 81 18.93 12.99 15.12
N GLU A 82 19.12 14.09 15.87
CA GLU A 82 18.31 14.37 17.06
C GLU A 82 16.81 14.45 16.73
N GLY A 83 15.98 13.89 17.61
CA GLY A 83 14.52 13.89 17.44
C GLY A 83 14.00 12.89 16.41
N ILE A 84 14.83 11.94 15.96
CA ILE A 84 14.47 10.87 15.02
C ILE A 84 14.59 9.50 15.67
N THR A 85 13.58 8.68 15.45
CA THR A 85 13.54 7.27 15.84
C THR A 85 13.81 6.41 14.60
N ILE A 86 14.68 5.41 14.75
CA ILE A 86 14.88 4.32 13.78
C ILE A 86 14.44 3.03 14.46
N THR A 87 13.51 2.30 13.84
CA THR A 87 13.00 1.02 14.35
C THR A 87 13.13 -0.05 13.27
N PRO A 88 14.07 -1.00 13.41
CA PRO A 88 14.19 -2.14 12.50
C PRO A 88 12.90 -2.97 12.44
N GLY A 89 12.57 -3.50 11.26
CA GLY A 89 11.45 -4.41 11.05
C GLY A 89 11.94 -5.80 10.65
N ALA A 90 11.63 -6.81 11.45
CA ALA A 90 12.08 -8.19 11.26
C ALA A 90 11.07 -9.09 10.54
N SER A 91 11.52 -9.86 9.55
CA SER A 91 10.78 -10.97 8.93
C SER A 91 11.57 -12.24 9.23
N ASP A 92 10.95 -13.24 9.86
CA ASP A 92 11.61 -14.49 10.32
C ASP A 92 12.94 -14.23 11.04
N ASP A 93 12.91 -13.36 12.06
CA ASP A 93 14.05 -12.95 12.89
C ASP A 93 15.16 -12.15 12.17
N VAL A 94 14.94 -11.73 10.92
CA VAL A 94 15.90 -10.94 10.13
C VAL A 94 15.36 -9.54 9.83
N ASN A 95 16.11 -8.50 10.16
CA ASN A 95 15.68 -7.12 9.87
C ASN A 95 15.83 -6.78 8.38
N VAL A 96 14.69 -6.64 7.70
CA VAL A 96 14.60 -6.38 6.24
C VAL A 96 14.36 -4.91 5.91
N GLY A 97 14.55 -4.03 6.89
CA GLY A 97 14.37 -2.59 6.74
C GLY A 97 14.15 -1.93 8.09
N ALA A 98 13.90 -0.63 8.08
CA ALA A 98 13.62 0.14 9.28
C ALA A 98 12.60 1.25 9.02
N PHE A 99 11.75 1.50 10.00
CA PHE A 99 10.92 2.71 10.06
C PHE A 99 11.74 3.87 10.59
N ILE A 100 11.67 5.01 9.92
CA ILE A 100 12.33 6.26 10.32
C ILE A 100 11.28 7.35 10.45
N HIS A 101 11.15 7.94 11.65
CA HIS A 101 10.12 8.94 11.93
C HIS A 101 10.49 9.89 13.06
N ARG A 102 9.68 10.94 13.26
CA ARG A 102 9.83 11.90 14.37
C ARG A 102 9.66 11.21 15.73
N SER A 103 10.55 11.50 16.68
CA SER A 103 10.49 11.01 18.06
C SER A 103 9.52 11.81 18.94
N VAL A 104 9.11 13.01 18.51
CA VAL A 104 8.25 13.92 19.28
C VAL A 104 7.16 14.52 18.40
N ASN A 105 6.08 15.00 19.02
CA ASN A 105 4.99 15.65 18.30
C ASN A 105 5.51 16.87 17.52
N GLY A 106 5.04 17.02 16.29
CA GLY A 106 5.46 18.08 15.39
C GLY A 106 4.97 17.81 13.98
N PHE A 107 5.02 18.81 13.12
CA PHE A 107 4.59 18.71 11.73
C PHE A 107 5.48 19.56 10.81
N GLY A 108 5.38 19.29 9.51
CA GLY A 108 6.09 20.02 8.45
C GLY A 108 7.25 19.23 7.85
N PRO A 109 8.09 19.89 7.04
CA PRO A 109 9.14 19.20 6.29
C PRO A 109 10.14 18.54 7.23
N LEU A 110 10.62 17.38 6.79
CA LEU A 110 11.69 16.65 7.46
C LEU A 110 12.85 16.48 6.50
N ASN A 111 14.03 16.94 6.91
CA ASN A 111 15.27 16.84 6.15
C ASN A 111 16.34 16.21 7.04
N LEU A 112 16.69 14.96 6.75
CA LEU A 112 17.59 14.15 7.55
C LEU A 112 18.86 13.90 6.75
N ALA A 113 19.95 14.52 7.20
CA ALA A 113 21.28 14.29 6.65
C ALA A 113 22.04 13.24 7.46
N ASP A 114 22.91 12.49 6.80
CA ASP A 114 23.84 11.56 7.46
C ASP A 114 23.14 10.48 8.32
N LEU A 115 21.96 10.01 7.88
CA LEU A 115 21.36 8.80 8.43
C LEU A 115 22.24 7.61 8.10
N ARG A 116 22.42 6.71 9.07
CA ARG A 116 23.21 5.50 8.86
C ARG A 116 22.46 4.28 9.34
N LEU A 117 22.19 3.37 8.41
CA LEU A 117 21.67 2.05 8.75
C LEU A 117 22.83 1.04 8.78
N ARG A 118 23.00 0.39 9.93
CA ARG A 118 24.00 -0.66 10.13
C ARG A 118 23.56 -1.93 9.40
N TRP A 119 24.38 -2.36 8.44
CA TRP A 119 24.25 -3.63 7.73
C TRP A 119 25.04 -4.73 8.46
N ASP A 120 24.37 -5.82 8.85
CA ASP A 120 25.01 -7.08 9.24
C ASP A 120 25.47 -7.86 7.99
N TYR A 121 26.54 -7.39 7.36
CA TYR A 121 26.99 -7.94 6.08
C TYR A 121 27.55 -9.38 6.22
N LYS A 122 28.01 -9.78 7.42
CA LYS A 122 28.55 -11.12 7.68
C LYS A 122 27.46 -12.19 7.69
N SER A 123 26.26 -11.90 8.20
CA SER A 123 25.14 -12.85 8.15
C SER A 123 24.79 -13.26 6.71
N GLN A 124 25.15 -12.43 5.73
CA GLN A 124 24.95 -12.67 4.31
C GLN A 124 26.19 -13.25 3.59
N ASN A 125 27.17 -13.75 4.34
CA ASN A 125 28.39 -14.42 3.85
C ASN A 125 29.23 -13.59 2.86
N LEU A 126 29.10 -12.27 2.92
CA LEU A 126 29.85 -11.39 2.05
C LEU A 126 31.29 -11.23 2.55
N GLN A 127 32.23 -11.02 1.62
CA GLN A 127 33.62 -10.72 1.94
C GLN A 127 33.81 -9.22 2.12
N PRO A 128 34.62 -8.76 3.09
CA PRO A 128 34.73 -7.33 3.39
C PRO A 128 35.33 -6.51 2.24
N SER A 129 36.08 -7.16 1.35
CA SER A 129 36.68 -6.56 0.16
C SER A 129 35.82 -6.65 -1.10
N ALA A 130 34.64 -7.29 -1.03
CA ALA A 130 33.82 -7.52 -2.22
C ALA A 130 33.34 -6.19 -2.85
N PRO A 131 33.60 -5.95 -4.14
CA PRO A 131 33.07 -4.77 -4.81
C PRO A 131 31.56 -4.94 -5.03
N LEU A 132 30.78 -3.96 -4.58
CA LEU A 132 29.32 -4.03 -4.61
C LEU A 132 28.67 -2.69 -4.94
N ASP A 133 27.44 -2.76 -5.43
CA ASP A 133 26.52 -1.63 -5.57
C ASP A 133 25.46 -1.70 -4.48
N VAL A 134 24.96 -0.54 -4.05
CA VAL A 134 23.86 -0.42 -3.08
C VAL A 134 22.76 0.48 -3.66
N SER A 135 21.52 0.14 -3.39
CA SER A 135 20.35 0.92 -3.75
C SER A 135 19.40 1.00 -2.56
N VAL A 136 19.32 2.17 -1.94
CA VAL A 136 18.39 2.46 -0.84
C VAL A 136 17.01 2.72 -1.44
N GLN A 137 15.97 2.13 -0.87
CA GLN A 137 14.56 2.30 -1.23
C GLN A 137 13.82 2.85 -0.01
N ALA A 138 12.84 3.72 -0.25
CA ALA A 138 12.02 4.30 0.80
C ALA A 138 10.56 4.39 0.36
N ILE A 139 9.66 4.07 1.27
CA ILE A 139 8.21 4.17 1.08
C ILE A 139 7.65 4.98 2.23
N GLU A 140 6.85 6.01 1.93
CA GLU A 140 6.16 6.77 2.96
C GLU A 140 4.99 5.95 3.53
N MET A 141 4.97 5.80 4.84
CA MET A 141 4.05 4.97 5.61
C MET A 141 3.36 5.82 6.68
N VAL A 142 2.21 5.34 7.16
CA VAL A 142 1.48 5.91 8.29
C VAL A 142 1.34 4.84 9.36
N TYR A 143 1.67 5.19 10.60
CA TYR A 143 1.42 4.35 11.76
C TYR A 143 -0.06 4.37 12.12
N ILE A 144 -0.66 3.18 12.16
CA ILE A 144 -2.02 2.91 12.60
C ILE A 144 -1.93 2.29 14.01
N PRO A 145 -2.41 3.00 15.05
CA PRO A 145 -2.26 2.55 16.43
C PRO A 145 -3.09 1.31 16.74
N ALA A 146 -2.64 0.54 17.73
CA ALA A 146 -3.39 -0.58 18.26
C ALA A 146 -4.68 -0.09 18.94
N GLY A 147 -5.72 -0.92 18.93
CA GLY A 147 -6.97 -0.65 19.62
C GLY A 147 -8.22 -1.05 18.85
N PRO A 148 -9.38 -1.03 19.53
CA PRO A 148 -10.66 -1.46 18.96
C PRO A 148 -11.17 -0.48 17.91
N PHE A 149 -11.95 -1.00 16.97
CA PHE A 149 -12.56 -0.23 15.90
C PHE A 149 -13.81 -0.94 15.37
N TYR A 150 -14.58 -0.23 14.53
CA TYR A 150 -15.79 -0.75 13.91
C TYR A 150 -15.60 -1.05 12.44
N VAL A 151 -16.24 -2.13 12.00
CA VAL A 151 -16.38 -2.49 10.59
C VAL A 151 -17.86 -2.53 10.20
N GLY A 152 -18.16 -2.08 8.98
CA GLY A 152 -19.51 -1.95 8.49
C GLY A 152 -20.13 -0.55 8.66
N ASP A 153 -21.11 -0.22 7.83
CA ASP A 153 -21.67 1.14 7.72
C ASP A 153 -22.92 1.40 8.59
N GLY A 154 -23.41 0.40 9.33
CA GLY A 154 -24.52 0.57 10.28
C GLY A 154 -25.89 0.85 9.63
N ARG A 155 -26.18 0.25 8.47
CA ARG A 155 -27.32 0.59 7.61
C ARG A 155 -28.57 -0.26 7.91
N ASN A 156 -29.75 0.39 7.86
CA ASN A 156 -31.06 -0.26 7.78
C ASN A 156 -31.56 -0.36 6.31
N TYR A 157 -32.25 -1.45 5.97
CA TYR A 157 -32.19 -2.20 4.71
C TYR A 157 -32.99 -1.58 3.53
N GLY A 158 -32.48 -1.66 2.28
CA GLY A 158 -33.27 -1.41 1.04
C GLY A 158 -32.50 -1.11 -0.26
N ASP A 159 -31.22 -0.75 -0.22
CA ASP A 159 -30.45 -0.32 -1.40
C ASP A 159 -29.59 -1.46 -1.97
N TRP A 160 -29.45 -1.54 -3.29
CA TRP A 160 -28.77 -2.65 -3.97
C TRP A 160 -27.24 -2.60 -3.83
N GLN A 161 -26.69 -1.53 -3.27
CA GLN A 161 -25.28 -1.21 -3.32
C GLN A 161 -24.45 -1.83 -2.18
N ASP A 162 -25.11 -2.32 -1.10
CA ASP A 162 -24.43 -2.72 0.14
C ASP A 162 -24.81 -4.15 0.62
N ARG A 163 -25.30 -5.05 -0.26
CA ARG A 163 -25.51 -6.47 0.09
C ARG A 163 -24.16 -7.18 0.09
N GLY A 164 -23.53 -7.19 1.26
CA GLY A 164 -22.15 -7.59 1.51
C GLY A 164 -21.53 -6.85 2.69
N ALA A 165 -22.19 -5.79 3.18
CA ALA A 165 -21.70 -4.99 4.29
C ALA A 165 -21.52 -5.81 5.57
N PHE A 166 -20.41 -5.57 6.28
CA PHE A 166 -20.19 -6.18 7.58
C PHE A 166 -21.21 -5.69 8.61
N GLU A 167 -21.62 -6.60 9.48
CA GLU A 167 -22.57 -6.32 10.56
C GLU A 167 -22.31 -7.20 11.79
N ASP A 168 -22.83 -6.80 12.95
CA ASP A 168 -22.87 -7.60 14.17
C ASP A 168 -24.08 -8.55 14.13
N GLY A 169 -23.83 -9.86 14.03
CA GLY A 169 -24.89 -10.85 13.81
C GLY A 169 -25.72 -10.53 12.57
N ALA A 170 -27.05 -10.57 12.70
CA ALA A 170 -28.00 -10.14 11.66
C ALA A 170 -28.75 -8.86 12.08
N SER A 171 -28.01 -7.84 12.54
CA SER A 171 -28.60 -6.64 13.15
C SER A 171 -28.63 -5.39 12.27
N GLY A 172 -27.84 -5.34 11.19
CA GLY A 172 -27.55 -4.11 10.45
C GLY A 172 -26.65 -3.11 11.19
N LEU A 173 -26.20 -3.43 12.42
CA LEU A 173 -25.29 -2.60 13.19
C LEU A 173 -23.83 -2.97 12.88
N PRO A 174 -22.89 -2.03 12.99
CA PRO A 174 -21.47 -2.32 12.76
C PRO A 174 -20.90 -3.30 13.78
N PHE A 175 -20.02 -4.19 13.33
CA PHE A 175 -19.30 -5.12 14.20
C PHE A 175 -18.06 -4.45 14.81
N ARG A 176 -17.82 -4.68 16.10
CA ARG A 176 -16.67 -4.13 16.81
C ARG A 176 -15.55 -5.15 16.94
N VAL A 177 -14.41 -4.88 16.30
CA VAL A 177 -13.19 -5.65 16.50
C VAL A 177 -12.53 -5.20 17.81
N THR A 178 -12.26 -6.15 18.71
CA THR A 178 -11.80 -5.86 20.08
C THR A 178 -10.50 -6.56 20.47
N ASN A 179 -9.93 -7.38 19.59
CA ASN A 179 -8.71 -8.14 19.88
C ASN A 179 -8.01 -8.61 18.60
N GLU A 180 -6.71 -8.93 18.72
CA GLU A 180 -5.94 -9.59 17.66
C GLU A 180 -5.77 -11.11 17.90
N PHE A 181 -6.03 -11.61 19.12
CA PHE A 181 -5.59 -12.96 19.53
C PHE A 181 -6.63 -14.07 19.37
N TYR A 182 -7.92 -13.74 19.37
CA TYR A 182 -8.99 -14.72 19.39
C TYR A 182 -9.63 -14.85 18.00
N GLU A 183 -10.21 -16.02 17.77
CA GLU A 183 -11.02 -16.29 16.59
C GLU A 183 -12.29 -15.44 16.59
N ILE A 184 -12.79 -15.11 15.39
CA ILE A 184 -14.08 -14.45 15.21
C ILE A 184 -15.01 -15.41 14.45
N THR A 185 -16.20 -15.65 15.00
CA THR A 185 -17.27 -16.37 14.31
C THR A 185 -17.78 -15.51 13.15
N LEU A 186 -17.88 -16.09 11.96
CA LEU A 186 -18.42 -15.43 10.77
C LEU A 186 -19.82 -15.95 10.44
N GLY A 187 -20.76 -15.05 10.17
CA GLY A 187 -22.13 -15.37 9.77
C GLY A 187 -22.99 -15.99 10.88
N GLY A 188 -24.08 -16.65 10.49
CA GLY A 188 -25.01 -17.35 11.38
C GLY A 188 -26.02 -16.48 12.13
N GLY A 189 -25.77 -15.17 12.20
CA GLY A 189 -26.74 -14.16 12.66
C GLY A 189 -26.81 -13.94 14.16
N GLU A 190 -26.03 -14.68 14.95
CA GLU A 190 -25.94 -14.49 16.40
C GLU A 190 -25.19 -13.19 16.75
N ALA A 191 -25.65 -12.48 17.78
CA ALA A 191 -24.94 -11.29 18.27
C ALA A 191 -23.52 -11.64 18.72
N GLY A 192 -22.54 -10.82 18.34
CA GLY A 192 -21.13 -11.06 18.56
C GLY A 192 -20.43 -11.85 17.44
N SER A 193 -21.14 -12.27 16.39
CA SER A 193 -20.51 -12.78 15.16
C SER A 193 -20.32 -11.67 14.13
N LEU A 194 -19.24 -11.75 13.34
CA LEU A 194 -19.04 -10.87 12.19
C LEU A 194 -19.87 -11.40 11.03
N GLY A 195 -21.03 -10.78 10.83
CA GLY A 195 -21.95 -11.04 9.75
C GLY A 195 -21.60 -10.33 8.47
N ASN A 196 -22.26 -10.74 7.39
CA ASN A 196 -22.35 -9.99 6.14
C ASN A 196 -23.84 -9.81 5.82
N HIS A 197 -24.18 -8.64 5.29
CA HIS A 197 -25.55 -8.27 4.98
C HIS A 197 -26.04 -8.94 3.68
N GLY A 198 -25.96 -10.28 3.63
CA GLY A 198 -26.15 -11.11 2.43
C GLY A 198 -25.05 -10.95 1.39
N CYS A 199 -25.04 -11.81 0.37
CA CYS A 199 -23.97 -11.85 -0.65
C CYS A 199 -24.46 -11.55 -2.09
N GLN A 200 -25.72 -11.13 -2.26
CA GLN A 200 -26.39 -11.07 -3.56
C GLN A 200 -25.82 -10.01 -4.53
N SER A 201 -25.19 -8.94 -4.05
CA SER A 201 -24.58 -7.90 -4.90
C SER A 201 -23.06 -7.93 -4.91
N MET A 202 -22.44 -8.88 -4.21
CA MET A 202 -20.99 -9.05 -4.25
C MET A 202 -20.59 -9.63 -5.60
N ASN A 203 -19.53 -9.09 -6.21
CA ASN A 203 -18.96 -9.67 -7.43
C ASN A 203 -18.47 -11.11 -7.18
N ARG A 204 -18.06 -11.39 -5.94
CA ARG A 204 -17.73 -12.72 -5.44
C ARG A 204 -18.39 -12.91 -4.09
N ALA A 205 -19.39 -13.79 -4.05
CA ALA A 205 -20.13 -14.09 -2.82
C ALA A 205 -19.25 -14.78 -1.77
N ASP A 206 -19.42 -14.37 -0.52
CA ASP A 206 -18.84 -15.04 0.64
C ASP A 206 -19.46 -16.44 0.85
N ASP A 207 -18.72 -17.32 1.53
CA ASP A 207 -19.19 -18.66 1.93
C ASP A 207 -19.83 -18.70 3.35
N PHE A 208 -20.09 -17.53 3.93
CA PHE A 208 -20.88 -17.32 5.14
C PHE A 208 -22.00 -16.30 4.91
N ASN A 209 -23.06 -16.39 5.71
CA ASN A 209 -24.24 -15.53 5.61
C ASN A 209 -24.88 -15.29 6.99
N SER A 210 -25.16 -14.03 7.34
CA SER A 210 -25.88 -13.67 8.58
C SER A 210 -27.29 -14.25 8.66
N THR A 211 -27.96 -14.47 7.53
CA THR A 211 -29.35 -14.95 7.49
C THR A 211 -29.45 -16.48 7.38
N ASN A 212 -28.32 -17.20 7.40
CA ASN A 212 -28.32 -18.67 7.29
C ASN A 212 -27.37 -19.32 8.34
N PRO A 213 -27.90 -19.91 9.41
CA PRO A 213 -27.09 -20.54 10.46
C PRO A 213 -26.25 -21.73 9.98
N ALA A 214 -26.59 -22.35 8.85
CA ALA A 214 -25.80 -23.45 8.28
C ALA A 214 -24.49 -22.98 7.60
N THR A 215 -24.27 -21.67 7.47
CA THR A 215 -23.14 -21.11 6.72
C THR A 215 -22.01 -20.58 7.60
N VAL A 216 -22.07 -20.78 8.92
CA VAL A 216 -21.05 -20.32 9.87
C VAL A 216 -19.64 -20.74 9.44
N LYS A 217 -18.70 -19.79 9.56
CA LYS A 217 -17.26 -20.00 9.38
C LYS A 217 -16.51 -19.42 10.57
N ILE A 218 -15.22 -19.69 10.62
CA ILE A 218 -14.31 -19.13 11.62
C ILE A 218 -13.26 -18.30 10.89
N LEU A 219 -13.05 -17.07 11.35
CA LEU A 219 -11.87 -16.29 11.05
C LEU A 219 -10.77 -16.70 12.06
N PRO A 220 -9.67 -17.34 11.61
CA PRO A 220 -8.67 -17.86 12.51
C PRO A 220 -7.97 -16.78 13.34
N ALA A 221 -7.48 -17.14 14.52
CA ALA A 221 -6.73 -16.26 15.40
C ALA A 221 -5.53 -15.60 14.70
N ALA A 222 -4.85 -16.33 13.80
CA ALA A 222 -3.69 -15.85 13.06
C ALA A 222 -4.00 -14.83 11.96
N TYR A 223 -5.27 -14.64 11.57
CA TYR A 223 -5.63 -13.64 10.57
C TYR A 223 -5.46 -12.22 11.15
N PRO A 224 -4.77 -11.30 10.46
CA PRO A 224 -4.65 -9.92 10.90
C PRO A 224 -6.00 -9.21 10.90
N LYS A 225 -6.51 -8.96 12.10
CA LYS A 225 -7.81 -8.32 12.33
C LYS A 225 -7.68 -6.81 12.39
N GLY A 226 -6.45 -6.29 12.44
CA GLY A 226 -6.17 -4.86 12.47
C GLY A 226 -6.33 -4.23 13.86
N PHE A 227 -6.58 -5.02 14.91
CA PHE A 227 -6.55 -4.52 16.29
C PHE A 227 -5.13 -4.14 16.68
N ASP A 228 -4.13 -4.98 16.37
CA ASP A 228 -2.72 -4.67 16.60
C ASP A 228 -2.26 -3.47 15.76
N ALA A 229 -1.16 -2.84 16.18
CA ALA A 229 -0.60 -1.70 15.48
C ALA A 229 0.12 -2.15 14.19
N PHE A 230 0.00 -1.35 13.14
CA PHE A 230 0.68 -1.60 11.87
C PHE A 230 0.99 -0.30 11.15
N TYR A 231 1.91 -0.36 10.20
CA TYR A 231 2.19 0.72 9.26
C TYR A 231 1.52 0.41 7.93
N CYS A 232 0.85 1.41 7.35
CA CYS A 232 0.23 1.33 6.03
C CYS A 232 0.94 2.28 5.07
N MET A 233 1.16 1.87 3.81
CA MET A 233 1.63 2.80 2.78
C MET A 233 0.70 4.01 2.71
N LYS A 234 1.28 5.21 2.85
CA LYS A 234 0.51 6.47 2.86
C LYS A 234 -0.21 6.67 1.53
N TYR A 235 0.51 6.42 0.45
CA TYR A 235 0.02 6.50 -0.93
C TYR A 235 0.01 5.12 -1.58
N MET A 236 -0.75 5.01 -2.68
CA MET A 236 -0.58 3.91 -3.62
C MET A 236 0.85 3.86 -4.15
N GLY A 237 1.35 2.65 -4.48
CA GLY A 237 2.66 2.51 -5.08
C GLY A 237 2.74 3.13 -6.47
N THR A 238 3.78 3.92 -6.72
CA THR A 238 3.93 4.68 -7.97
C THR A 238 4.54 3.87 -9.10
N GLN A 239 4.40 4.37 -10.33
CA GLN A 239 5.06 3.79 -11.50
C GLN A 239 6.58 3.76 -11.34
N GLU A 240 7.17 4.82 -10.78
CA GLU A 240 8.60 4.84 -10.50
C GLU A 240 9.00 3.72 -9.53
N GLN A 241 8.25 3.53 -8.44
CA GLN A 241 8.53 2.48 -7.47
C GLN A 241 8.50 1.09 -8.11
N TYR A 242 7.49 0.81 -8.94
CA TYR A 242 7.39 -0.49 -9.60
C TYR A 242 8.45 -0.69 -10.70
N LYS A 243 8.79 0.35 -11.47
CA LYS A 243 9.88 0.32 -12.46
C LYS A 243 11.24 0.09 -11.80
N ASN A 244 11.50 0.74 -10.65
CA ASN A 244 12.72 0.52 -9.87
C ASN A 244 12.81 -0.90 -9.29
N PHE A 245 11.67 -1.51 -8.98
CA PHE A 245 11.56 -2.92 -8.65
C PHE A 245 11.91 -3.81 -9.85
N LEU A 246 11.23 -3.64 -11.00
CA LEU A 246 11.48 -4.43 -12.23
C LEU A 246 12.94 -4.37 -12.67
N ASN A 247 13.60 -3.21 -12.56
CA ASN A 247 15.00 -3.01 -12.94
C ASN A 247 16.01 -3.68 -11.98
N LYS A 248 15.53 -4.31 -10.91
CA LYS A 248 16.35 -5.09 -9.97
C LYS A 248 16.07 -6.59 -10.06
N LEU A 249 15.34 -7.01 -11.08
CA LEU A 249 14.99 -8.41 -11.31
C LEU A 249 15.82 -9.03 -12.41
N THR A 250 15.94 -10.35 -12.37
CA THR A 250 16.49 -11.12 -13.50
C THR A 250 15.52 -11.12 -14.68
N ARG A 251 16.01 -11.44 -15.88
CA ARG A 251 15.17 -11.54 -17.08
C ARG A 251 13.95 -12.45 -16.91
N ASN A 252 14.15 -13.62 -16.31
CA ASN A 252 13.07 -14.58 -16.08
C ASN A 252 12.00 -14.01 -15.13
N GLN A 253 12.42 -13.34 -14.06
CA GLN A 253 11.50 -12.71 -13.11
C GLN A 253 10.71 -11.57 -13.78
N GLN A 254 11.36 -10.75 -14.62
CA GLN A 254 10.70 -9.66 -15.35
C GLN A 254 9.59 -10.19 -16.27
N THR A 255 9.88 -11.22 -17.08
CA THR A 255 8.90 -11.81 -18.01
C THR A 255 7.61 -12.28 -17.31
N ASN A 256 7.70 -12.72 -16.07
CA ASN A 256 6.55 -13.18 -15.27
C ASN A 256 5.79 -12.03 -14.57
N LEU A 257 6.40 -10.85 -14.43
CA LEU A 257 5.85 -9.71 -13.68
C LEU A 257 5.40 -8.55 -14.58
N VAL A 258 5.56 -8.70 -15.90
CA VAL A 258 5.03 -7.80 -16.92
C VAL A 258 4.04 -8.54 -17.81
N HIS A 259 3.37 -7.85 -18.73
CA HIS A 259 2.60 -8.53 -19.76
C HIS A 259 3.56 -9.31 -20.67
N ALA A 260 3.17 -10.46 -21.23
CA ALA A 260 4.07 -11.27 -22.08
C ALA A 260 4.70 -10.44 -23.22
N ALA A 261 3.87 -9.67 -23.95
CA ALA A 261 4.32 -8.73 -24.97
C ALA A 261 5.08 -7.50 -24.43
N GLY A 262 5.00 -7.22 -23.13
CA GLY A 262 5.70 -6.13 -22.44
C GLY A 262 7.21 -6.32 -22.32
N THR A 263 7.74 -7.41 -22.88
CA THR A 263 9.17 -7.66 -23.05
C THR A 263 9.68 -7.36 -24.46
N ASN A 264 8.78 -7.01 -25.38
CA ASN A 264 9.11 -6.60 -26.73
C ASN A 264 9.60 -5.15 -26.74
N ALA A 265 10.47 -4.82 -27.68
CA ALA A 265 10.97 -3.47 -27.87
C ALA A 265 9.82 -2.45 -27.98
N SER A 266 9.97 -1.30 -27.30
CA SER A 266 9.04 -0.16 -27.35
C SER A 266 7.62 -0.42 -26.83
N TYR A 267 7.34 -1.58 -26.23
CA TYR A 267 6.03 -1.87 -25.64
C TYR A 267 5.92 -1.30 -24.23
N PHE A 268 4.73 -0.85 -23.86
CA PHE A 268 4.37 -0.57 -22.48
C PHE A 268 4.27 -1.90 -21.71
N ALA A 269 5.08 -2.04 -20.68
CA ALA A 269 5.42 -3.30 -20.05
C ALA A 269 4.19 -3.97 -19.41
N LEU A 270 3.32 -3.20 -18.77
CA LEU A 270 2.20 -3.75 -17.99
C LEU A 270 0.92 -3.92 -18.80
N SER A 271 0.65 -3.04 -19.77
CA SER A 271 -0.48 -3.17 -20.69
C SER A 271 -0.19 -4.11 -21.86
N GLY A 272 1.09 -4.30 -22.23
CA GLY A 272 1.48 -5.12 -23.36
C GLY A 272 1.14 -4.52 -24.72
N THR A 273 1.04 -3.19 -24.81
CA THR A 273 0.66 -2.44 -26.01
C THR A 273 1.79 -1.55 -26.51
N ALA A 274 1.80 -1.23 -27.80
CA ALA A 274 2.77 -0.30 -28.39
C ALA A 274 2.44 1.19 -28.12
N SER A 275 1.19 1.47 -27.74
CA SER A 275 0.71 2.80 -27.33
C SER A 275 0.29 2.76 -25.87
N ILE A 276 0.33 3.92 -25.21
CA ILE A 276 -0.07 4.04 -23.81
C ILE A 276 -1.54 3.66 -23.59
N SER A 277 -1.81 3.01 -22.45
CA SER A 277 -3.17 2.65 -22.00
C SER A 277 -3.29 2.85 -20.50
N GLY A 278 -4.46 3.32 -20.04
CA GLY A 278 -4.78 3.53 -18.60
C GLY A 278 -3.73 4.35 -17.84
N ARG A 279 -3.10 5.29 -18.55
CA ARG A 279 -1.98 6.12 -18.10
C ARG A 279 -0.79 5.37 -17.48
N ASN A 280 -0.58 4.10 -17.84
CA ASN A 280 0.60 3.35 -17.45
C ASN A 280 1.74 3.60 -18.45
N GLY A 281 2.76 4.33 -18.01
CA GLY A 281 3.92 4.76 -18.79
C GLY A 281 5.16 3.88 -18.65
N ILE A 282 5.12 2.75 -17.92
CA ILE A 282 6.31 1.88 -17.81
C ILE A 282 6.55 1.20 -19.16
N ARG A 283 7.68 1.48 -19.81
CA ARG A 283 7.99 1.08 -21.18
C ARG A 283 9.31 0.32 -21.29
N CYS A 284 9.32 -0.66 -22.19
CA CYS A 284 10.50 -1.37 -22.66
C CYS A 284 11.32 -0.50 -23.63
N PRO A 285 12.67 -0.54 -23.60
CA PRO A 285 13.53 0.24 -24.50
C PRO A 285 13.29 -0.06 -25.99
N ALA A 286 13.82 0.81 -26.84
CA ALA A 286 13.76 0.66 -28.30
C ALA A 286 14.41 -0.64 -28.81
N GLU A 287 15.33 -1.22 -28.03
CA GLU A 287 15.93 -2.52 -28.28
C GLU A 287 15.89 -3.36 -27.00
N ALA A 288 15.29 -4.56 -27.09
CA ALA A 288 15.22 -5.50 -25.98
C ALA A 288 16.16 -6.69 -26.25
N GLY A 289 17.25 -6.81 -25.48
CA GLY A 289 18.18 -7.93 -25.58
C GLY A 289 17.69 -9.20 -24.84
N GLU A 290 18.57 -10.21 -24.79
CA GLU A 290 18.33 -11.45 -24.05
C GLU A 290 18.53 -11.31 -22.54
N GLY A 291 19.26 -10.28 -22.09
CA GLY A 291 19.48 -9.99 -20.67
C GLY A 291 18.30 -9.30 -19.99
N PRO A 292 18.42 -8.98 -18.68
CA PRO A 292 17.43 -8.18 -17.97
C PRO A 292 17.17 -6.85 -18.71
N ILE A 293 15.89 -6.51 -18.88
CA ILE A 293 15.46 -5.25 -19.47
C ILE A 293 15.67 -4.12 -18.47
N VAL A 294 16.10 -2.96 -18.97
CA VAL A 294 16.07 -1.69 -18.23
C VAL A 294 14.83 -0.92 -18.67
N PHE A 295 13.77 -0.99 -17.89
CA PHE A 295 12.53 -0.26 -18.11
C PHE A 295 12.69 1.22 -17.71
N GLY A 296 11.92 2.09 -18.36
CA GLY A 296 11.75 3.48 -17.97
C GLY A 296 10.28 3.88 -17.93
N CYS A 297 9.98 5.00 -17.27
CA CYS A 297 8.71 5.68 -17.48
C CYS A 297 8.81 6.50 -18.79
N ASP A 298 7.77 6.48 -19.61
CA ASP A 298 7.68 7.17 -20.91
C ASP A 298 6.19 7.46 -21.22
N PHE A 299 5.56 8.27 -20.36
CA PHE A 299 4.11 8.55 -20.43
C PHE A 299 3.76 9.32 -21.71
N ASN A 300 4.67 10.16 -22.19
CA ASN A 300 4.50 10.92 -23.43
C ASN A 300 4.77 10.09 -24.71
N GLY A 301 5.39 8.91 -24.58
CA GLY A 301 5.63 7.95 -25.66
C GLY A 301 6.75 8.33 -26.63
N ASN A 302 7.60 9.31 -26.28
CA ASN A 302 8.62 9.86 -27.17
C ASN A 302 9.89 8.98 -27.27
N GLY A 303 10.02 7.96 -26.40
CA GLY A 303 11.16 7.03 -26.39
C GLY A 303 12.36 7.48 -25.53
N THR A 304 12.27 8.63 -24.88
CA THR A 304 13.21 9.11 -23.87
C THR A 304 12.62 8.79 -22.50
N PHE A 305 13.43 8.20 -21.61
CA PHE A 305 12.92 7.65 -20.37
C PHE A 305 13.12 8.56 -19.17
N ASN A 306 12.10 8.63 -18.33
CA ASN A 306 12.07 9.28 -17.03
C ASN A 306 12.28 10.81 -17.10
N GLU A 307 11.80 11.44 -18.16
CA GLU A 307 11.70 12.88 -18.27
C GLU A 307 10.62 13.45 -17.34
N VAL A 308 10.66 14.76 -17.10
CA VAL A 308 9.51 15.45 -16.49
C VAL A 308 8.31 15.23 -17.40
N GLY A 309 7.20 14.77 -16.84
CA GLY A 309 6.00 14.43 -17.62
C GLY A 309 5.86 12.94 -17.92
N ASP A 310 6.79 12.08 -17.48
CA ASP A 310 6.70 10.64 -17.72
C ASP A 310 5.84 9.87 -16.71
N GLY A 311 5.11 10.56 -15.85
CA GLY A 311 4.10 9.96 -14.96
C GLY A 311 4.71 9.11 -13.86
N GLN A 312 5.91 9.45 -13.40
CA GLN A 312 6.64 8.77 -12.32
C GLN A 312 5.81 8.68 -11.03
N ASP A 313 5.09 9.77 -10.70
CA ASP A 313 4.28 9.93 -9.50
C ASP A 313 2.83 9.43 -9.66
N LEU A 314 2.48 8.91 -10.83
CA LEU A 314 1.20 8.23 -11.01
C LEU A 314 1.22 6.88 -10.27
N PRO A 315 0.10 6.47 -9.64
CA PRO A 315 -0.10 5.11 -9.19
C PRO A 315 0.15 4.09 -10.31
N CYS A 316 0.78 2.96 -9.96
CA CYS A 316 1.02 1.87 -10.90
C CYS A 316 -0.20 0.95 -11.00
N GLY A 317 -1.00 1.10 -12.07
CA GLY A 317 -2.10 0.19 -12.42
C GLY A 317 -1.65 -1.02 -13.26
N PHE A 318 -2.60 -1.79 -13.80
CA PHE A 318 -2.35 -3.04 -14.55
C PHE A 318 -1.62 -4.14 -13.75
N LEU A 319 -1.80 -4.18 -12.44
CA LEU A 319 -1.18 -5.21 -11.59
C LEU A 319 -2.19 -6.30 -11.21
N ASN A 320 -1.76 -7.56 -11.15
CA ASN A 320 -2.56 -8.62 -10.55
C ASN A 320 -2.03 -8.96 -9.14
N SER A 321 -2.72 -9.84 -8.42
CA SER A 321 -2.30 -10.31 -7.09
C SER A 321 -0.84 -10.75 -7.05
N GLN A 322 -0.37 -11.50 -8.06
CA GLN A 322 1.02 -11.98 -8.12
C GLN A 322 2.03 -10.84 -8.27
N ARG A 323 1.73 -9.83 -9.10
CA ARG A 323 2.58 -8.65 -9.33
C ARG A 323 2.66 -7.76 -8.10
N VAL A 324 1.54 -7.56 -7.40
CA VAL A 324 1.47 -6.81 -6.14
C VAL A 324 2.24 -7.57 -5.05
N SER A 325 1.95 -8.87 -4.86
CA SER A 325 2.63 -9.71 -3.88
C SER A 325 4.14 -9.77 -4.13
N ALA A 326 4.61 -9.88 -5.37
CA ALA A 326 6.04 -9.85 -5.65
C ALA A 326 6.72 -8.52 -5.25
N TYR A 327 6.04 -7.39 -5.45
CA TYR A 327 6.57 -6.10 -4.99
C TYR A 327 6.60 -6.03 -3.46
N LEU A 328 5.53 -6.47 -2.79
CA LEU A 328 5.43 -6.44 -1.33
C LEU A 328 6.44 -7.39 -0.67
N GLU A 329 6.64 -8.59 -1.23
CA GLU A 329 7.70 -9.52 -0.87
C GLU A 329 9.06 -8.82 -0.92
N TRP A 330 9.38 -8.28 -2.10
CA TRP A 330 10.65 -7.62 -2.36
C TRP A 330 10.89 -6.41 -1.45
N ALA A 331 9.84 -5.67 -1.09
CA ALA A 331 9.90 -4.52 -0.20
C ALA A 331 9.90 -4.88 1.30
N GLY A 332 9.73 -6.15 1.67
CA GLY A 332 9.57 -6.55 3.06
C GLY A 332 8.26 -6.04 3.67
N LEU A 333 7.17 -6.05 2.92
CA LEU A 333 5.82 -5.68 3.34
C LEU A 333 4.88 -6.90 3.23
N ARG A 334 3.60 -6.71 3.51
CA ARG A 334 2.53 -7.69 3.24
C ARG A 334 1.28 -7.04 2.66
N PRO A 335 0.41 -7.82 1.99
CA PRO A 335 -0.94 -7.37 1.67
C PRO A 335 -1.72 -6.93 2.92
N MET A 336 -2.58 -5.93 2.75
CA MET A 336 -3.49 -5.44 3.79
C MET A 336 -4.77 -6.27 3.83
N THR A 337 -5.33 -6.51 5.01
CA THR A 337 -6.63 -7.18 5.13
C THR A 337 -7.79 -6.19 4.95
N ALA A 338 -8.97 -6.71 4.59
CA ALA A 338 -10.18 -5.87 4.51
C ALA A 338 -10.50 -5.18 5.85
N LEU A 339 -10.21 -5.85 6.99
CA LEU A 339 -10.41 -5.28 8.33
C LEU A 339 -9.40 -4.15 8.63
N GLU A 340 -8.13 -4.33 8.27
CA GLU A 340 -7.10 -3.28 8.38
C GLU A 340 -7.43 -2.07 7.50
N TYR A 341 -7.98 -2.28 6.31
CA TYR A 341 -8.45 -1.19 5.44
C TYR A 341 -9.58 -0.38 6.09
N GLU A 342 -10.61 -1.04 6.64
CA GLU A 342 -11.70 -0.37 7.36
C GLU A 342 -11.16 0.46 8.54
N LYS A 343 -10.24 -0.10 9.34
CA LYS A 343 -9.59 0.66 10.42
C LYS A 343 -8.83 1.86 9.89
N THR A 344 -8.05 1.68 8.83
CA THR A 344 -7.23 2.74 8.23
C THR A 344 -8.09 3.92 7.77
N CYS A 345 -9.27 3.62 7.23
CA CYS A 345 -10.22 4.64 6.83
C CYS A 345 -10.89 5.34 8.02
N ARG A 346 -11.44 4.59 8.98
CA ARG A 346 -12.38 5.13 9.97
C ARG A 346 -11.75 5.52 11.30
N GLY A 347 -10.66 4.85 11.67
CA GLY A 347 -10.17 4.90 13.04
C GLY A 347 -11.15 4.26 14.04
N PRO A 348 -11.09 4.65 15.31
CA PRO A 348 -11.81 3.95 16.37
C PRO A 348 -13.25 4.46 16.58
N LYS A 349 -13.71 5.42 15.77
CA LYS A 349 -15.02 6.07 15.92
C LYS A 349 -16.16 5.12 15.56
N TYR A 350 -17.32 5.37 16.15
CA TYR A 350 -18.54 4.77 15.66
C TYR A 350 -18.85 5.23 14.23
N PRO A 351 -19.32 4.32 13.36
CA PRO A 351 -19.63 4.62 11.97
C PRO A 351 -20.61 5.77 11.75
N VAL A 352 -20.24 6.71 10.87
CA VAL A 352 -21.25 7.53 10.19
C VAL A 352 -21.83 6.70 9.05
N LEU A 353 -23.17 6.69 8.96
CA LEU A 353 -23.88 5.98 7.90
C LEU A 353 -23.36 6.39 6.53
N ILE A 354 -23.06 5.40 5.67
CA ILE A 354 -22.61 5.55 4.27
C ILE A 354 -21.40 6.49 4.06
N GLU A 355 -20.51 6.60 5.05
CA GLU A 355 -19.35 7.49 4.93
C GLU A 355 -18.25 6.97 4.00
N TYR A 356 -17.57 7.90 3.35
CA TYR A 356 -16.31 7.67 2.64
C TYR A 356 -15.13 7.61 3.62
N ALA A 357 -13.91 7.35 3.12
CA ALA A 357 -12.71 7.22 3.96
C ALA A 357 -12.43 8.43 4.87
N TRP A 358 -12.86 9.64 4.49
CA TRP A 358 -12.68 10.84 5.31
C TRP A 358 -13.76 11.05 6.40
N GLY A 359 -14.72 10.14 6.53
CA GLY A 359 -15.65 10.09 7.65
C GLY A 359 -16.92 10.95 7.51
N THR A 360 -17.36 11.23 6.28
CA THR A 360 -18.65 11.89 6.01
C THR A 360 -19.42 11.15 4.92
N ALA A 361 -20.76 11.15 5.02
CA ALA A 361 -21.68 10.55 4.04
C ALA A 361 -21.67 11.25 2.67
N SER A 362 -21.27 12.53 2.63
CA SER A 362 -21.09 13.28 1.39
C SER A 362 -19.64 13.21 0.94
N SER A 363 -19.42 12.91 -0.33
CA SER A 363 -18.23 13.43 -1.00
C SER A 363 -18.39 14.94 -1.15
N ALA A 364 -17.32 15.68 -0.84
CA ALA A 364 -17.34 17.10 -1.05
C ALA A 364 -17.48 17.34 -2.55
N TYR A 365 -16.55 16.85 -3.38
CA TYR A 365 -16.64 16.94 -4.84
C TYR A 365 -15.76 15.85 -5.50
N VAL A 366 -16.28 15.15 -6.51
CA VAL A 366 -15.49 14.26 -7.37
C VAL A 366 -14.74 15.11 -8.38
N ALA A 367 -13.42 14.90 -8.51
CA ALA A 367 -12.66 15.48 -9.62
C ALA A 367 -13.16 14.89 -10.93
N LEU A 368 -14.04 15.61 -11.62
CA LEU A 368 -14.51 15.26 -12.95
C LEU A 368 -14.34 16.47 -13.85
N ARG A 369 -13.37 16.41 -14.78
CA ARG A 369 -13.59 16.57 -16.24
C ARG A 369 -12.28 16.66 -17.03
N ALA A 370 -12.38 16.30 -18.31
CA ALA A 370 -11.44 16.51 -19.39
C ALA A 370 -11.95 17.56 -20.36
N TRP A 371 -10.98 18.10 -21.11
CA TRP A 371 -11.00 18.82 -22.39
C TRP A 371 -12.11 19.88 -22.64
N PRO A 372 -11.76 21.14 -22.96
CA PRO A 372 -10.49 21.56 -23.57
C PRO A 372 -9.33 21.84 -22.61
N TYR A 373 -9.50 21.62 -21.31
CA TYR A 373 -8.50 22.02 -20.30
C TYR A 373 -7.48 20.94 -19.92
N LEU A 374 -7.36 19.81 -20.65
CA LEU A 374 -6.30 18.82 -20.35
C LEU A 374 -4.93 19.16 -20.96
N ALA A 375 -4.73 20.37 -21.49
CA ALA A 375 -3.47 20.66 -22.15
C ALA A 375 -2.29 20.85 -21.17
N ASP A 376 -2.52 21.33 -19.94
CA ASP A 376 -1.41 21.73 -19.05
C ASP A 376 -1.40 21.13 -17.62
N ASP A 377 -2.48 20.53 -17.08
CA ASP A 377 -2.58 20.24 -15.63
C ASP A 377 -2.57 18.74 -15.20
N ILE A 378 -2.56 17.78 -16.13
CA ILE A 378 -2.43 16.34 -15.81
C ILE A 378 -1.44 15.64 -16.76
N ASP A 379 -0.26 16.23 -16.86
CA ASP A 379 0.79 15.89 -17.82
C ASP A 379 1.74 14.77 -17.35
N GLY A 380 1.64 14.31 -16.10
CA GLY A 380 2.56 13.33 -15.53
C GLY A 380 3.83 13.94 -14.93
N SER A 381 3.89 15.27 -14.75
CA SER A 381 5.10 15.99 -14.30
C SER A 381 5.41 15.85 -12.81
N GLY A 382 4.43 15.42 -12.00
CA GLY A 382 4.49 15.50 -10.54
C GLY A 382 4.09 16.88 -9.99
N THR A 383 3.89 17.88 -10.87
CA THR A 383 3.51 19.25 -10.49
C THR A 383 2.03 19.57 -10.71
N GLU A 384 1.24 18.56 -11.12
CA GLU A 384 -0.20 18.67 -11.33
C GLU A 384 -0.91 19.25 -10.11
N THR A 385 -1.87 20.15 -10.32
CA THR A 385 -2.67 20.73 -9.24
C THR A 385 -4.16 20.50 -9.46
N LEU A 386 -4.94 20.65 -8.38
CA LEU A 386 -6.39 20.61 -8.49
C LEU A 386 -6.89 21.93 -9.09
N LEU A 387 -7.66 21.83 -10.17
CA LEU A 387 -8.36 22.97 -10.75
C LEU A 387 -9.45 23.51 -9.82
N ASN A 388 -10.21 22.61 -9.19
CA ASN A 388 -11.18 22.96 -8.17
C ASN A 388 -10.66 22.54 -6.79
N PRO A 389 -10.37 23.50 -5.88
CA PRO A 389 -9.84 23.18 -4.55
C PRO A 389 -10.83 22.41 -3.68
N GLN A 390 -12.08 22.21 -4.09
CA GLN A 390 -13.05 21.42 -3.33
C GLN A 390 -13.01 19.92 -3.67
N GLU A 391 -12.31 19.52 -4.74
CA GLU A 391 -12.19 18.12 -5.16
C GLU A 391 -11.33 17.32 -4.18
N ASN A 392 -11.76 16.10 -3.86
CA ASN A 392 -11.11 15.24 -2.87
C ASN A 392 -11.09 13.75 -3.23
N LEU A 393 -11.55 13.41 -4.44
CA LEU A 393 -11.70 12.03 -4.89
C LEU A 393 -11.56 11.96 -6.42
N MET A 394 -10.76 11.00 -6.90
CA MET A 394 -10.78 10.57 -8.29
C MET A 394 -11.61 9.29 -8.41
N ALA A 395 -12.74 9.32 -9.11
CA ALA A 395 -13.57 8.14 -9.36
C ALA A 395 -14.23 8.24 -10.73
N ASN A 396 -14.37 7.12 -11.44
CA ASN A 396 -15.10 7.10 -12.69
C ASN A 396 -16.60 7.24 -12.43
N ARG A 397 -17.25 8.16 -13.14
CA ARG A 397 -18.70 8.25 -13.16
C ARG A 397 -19.20 7.55 -14.42
N TRP A 398 -20.02 6.49 -14.27
CA TRP A 398 -20.75 5.90 -15.38
C TRP A 398 -21.37 7.03 -16.22
N ASN A 399 -20.99 7.11 -17.51
CA ASN A 399 -21.47 8.05 -18.54
C ASN A 399 -20.69 9.37 -18.74
N GLN A 400 -19.39 9.47 -18.42
CA GLN A 400 -18.58 10.62 -18.84
C GLN A 400 -17.22 10.18 -19.44
N ASP A 401 -17.04 10.25 -20.76
CA ASP A 401 -15.86 9.77 -21.52
C ASP A 401 -14.54 10.55 -21.30
N TRP A 402 -14.41 11.28 -20.20
CA TRP A 402 -13.63 12.52 -20.23
C TRP A 402 -12.84 12.72 -18.93
N LEU A 403 -12.11 11.72 -18.45
CA LEU A 403 -10.87 11.83 -17.63
C LEU A 403 -10.44 10.38 -17.32
N GLN A 404 -9.32 9.93 -17.87
CA GLN A 404 -8.81 8.60 -17.54
C GLN A 404 -7.92 8.69 -16.30
N PRO A 405 -8.26 8.04 -15.17
CA PRO A 405 -7.30 7.90 -14.07
C PRO A 405 -6.11 7.03 -14.50
N PRO A 406 -5.09 6.93 -13.64
CA PRO A 406 -4.96 7.63 -12.36
C PRO A 406 -4.48 9.09 -12.46
N VAL A 407 -4.67 9.82 -11.37
CA VAL A 407 -3.99 11.09 -11.06
C VAL A 407 -2.82 10.83 -10.11
N ARG A 408 -1.85 11.74 -10.04
CA ARG A 408 -0.66 11.57 -9.17
C ARG A 408 -1.06 11.34 -7.72
N VAL A 409 -0.27 10.53 -7.02
CA VAL A 409 -0.48 10.33 -5.59
C VAL A 409 -0.30 11.64 -4.81
N GLY A 410 -1.08 11.82 -3.75
CA GLY A 410 -1.05 12.98 -2.88
C GLY A 410 -1.65 14.26 -3.47
N ILE A 411 -2.20 14.23 -4.69
CA ILE A 411 -2.76 15.43 -5.35
C ILE A 411 -3.80 16.14 -4.49
N PHE A 412 -4.63 15.39 -3.74
CA PHE A 412 -5.69 15.96 -2.91
C PHE A 412 -5.20 16.63 -1.62
N ALA A 413 -3.99 16.28 -1.17
CA ALA A 413 -3.31 16.88 -0.02
C ALA A 413 -2.37 18.03 -0.39
N ALA A 414 -2.13 18.30 -1.68
CA ALA A 414 -1.17 19.33 -2.14
C ALA A 414 -1.55 20.78 -1.78
N ARG A 415 -2.77 21.00 -1.29
CA ARG A 415 -3.26 22.29 -0.77
C ARG A 415 -2.73 22.56 0.64
N GLN A 416 -2.31 23.81 0.87
CA GLN A 416 -1.89 24.28 2.18
C GLN A 416 -3.02 24.12 3.22
N ASN A 417 -2.71 23.47 4.35
CA ASN A 417 -3.63 23.29 5.49
C ASN A 417 -4.93 22.53 5.16
N ALA A 418 -4.90 21.58 4.22
CA ALA A 418 -6.05 20.74 3.92
C ALA A 418 -6.56 20.01 5.17
N SER A 419 -7.87 20.13 5.45
CA SER A 419 -8.51 19.24 6.43
C SER A 419 -8.56 17.80 5.91
N ARG A 420 -8.84 16.82 6.78
CA ARG A 420 -9.02 15.41 6.39
C ARG A 420 -10.05 15.25 5.26
N VAL A 421 -11.20 15.90 5.39
CA VAL A 421 -12.29 15.86 4.39
C VAL A 421 -11.84 16.46 3.08
N GLN A 422 -11.17 17.60 3.15
CA GLN A 422 -10.59 18.25 1.99
C GLN A 422 -9.58 17.31 1.32
N ALA A 423 -8.59 16.77 2.03
CA ALA A 423 -7.60 15.87 1.46
C ALA A 423 -8.17 14.52 0.96
N GLY A 424 -9.42 14.17 1.30
CA GLY A 424 -9.96 12.84 1.04
C GLY A 424 -9.23 11.73 1.79
N ALA A 425 -8.53 12.08 2.87
CA ALA A 425 -7.67 11.18 3.63
C ALA A 425 -8.49 10.30 4.58
N GLY A 426 -8.01 9.08 4.82
CA GLY A 426 -8.44 8.25 5.94
C GLY A 426 -8.20 8.92 7.28
N TYR A 427 -8.80 8.38 8.34
CA TYR A 427 -8.72 8.91 9.70
C TYR A 427 -7.29 9.17 10.18
N TYR A 428 -6.35 8.29 9.82
CA TYR A 428 -4.95 8.40 10.21
C TYR A 428 -4.07 9.18 9.22
N GLY A 429 -4.62 9.73 8.12
CA GLY A 429 -3.84 10.47 7.11
C GLY A 429 -3.29 9.62 5.96
N VAL A 430 -3.81 8.39 5.80
CA VAL A 430 -3.56 7.57 4.60
C VAL A 430 -4.43 8.09 3.45
N MET A 431 -3.84 8.22 2.27
CA MET A 431 -4.41 8.98 1.15
C MET A 431 -5.05 8.06 0.10
N GLU A 432 -6.00 8.59 -0.67
CA GLU A 432 -6.67 7.94 -1.81
C GLU A 432 -7.35 6.60 -1.53
N LEU A 433 -7.76 6.31 -0.29
CA LEU A 433 -8.39 5.02 0.04
C LEU A 433 -9.73 4.79 -0.70
N SER A 434 -10.47 5.86 -0.99
CA SER A 434 -11.79 5.77 -1.64
C SER A 434 -11.77 6.03 -3.15
N GLY A 435 -10.62 6.01 -3.82
CA GLY A 435 -10.58 6.15 -5.29
C GLY A 435 -9.17 6.20 -5.87
N ASN A 436 -9.03 6.88 -7.00
CA ASN A 436 -7.88 6.83 -7.91
C ASN A 436 -7.82 5.50 -8.66
N LEU A 437 -7.19 4.47 -8.09
CA LEU A 437 -7.24 3.08 -8.58
C LEU A 437 -7.94 2.18 -7.56
N GLU A 438 -8.41 1.02 -8.01
CA GLU A 438 -8.79 -0.04 -7.07
C GLU A 438 -7.55 -0.50 -6.28
N GLU A 439 -7.74 -1.08 -5.10
CA GLU A 439 -6.66 -1.63 -4.30
C GLU A 439 -6.92 -3.08 -3.94
N GLY A 440 -5.87 -3.85 -3.80
CA GLY A 440 -5.95 -5.25 -3.42
C GLY A 440 -5.98 -5.48 -1.92
N MET A 441 -7.02 -6.17 -1.43
CA MET A 441 -7.11 -6.57 -0.03
C MET A 441 -7.17 -8.08 0.11
N ILE A 442 -6.71 -8.57 1.26
CA ILE A 442 -7.00 -9.94 1.69
C ILE A 442 -8.44 -10.00 2.19
N ALA A 443 -9.28 -10.69 1.41
CA ALA A 443 -10.70 -10.87 1.70
C ALA A 443 -10.89 -11.94 2.77
N LEU A 444 -11.88 -11.80 3.65
CA LEU A 444 -12.26 -12.85 4.62
C LEU A 444 -13.43 -13.73 4.14
N GLY A 445 -14.00 -13.37 2.99
CA GLY A 445 -15.17 -14.00 2.37
C GLY A 445 -15.06 -15.49 2.08
N LEU A 446 -13.85 -15.95 1.71
CA LEU A 446 -13.59 -17.32 1.31
C LEU A 446 -12.34 -17.90 2.00
N GLN A 447 -12.26 -19.22 2.05
CA GLN A 447 -11.19 -19.95 2.74
C GLN A 447 -9.76 -19.51 2.35
N PRO A 448 -9.40 -19.27 1.07
CA PRO A 448 -8.03 -18.88 0.72
C PRO A 448 -7.58 -17.56 1.37
N GLY A 449 -8.49 -16.62 1.58
CA GLY A 449 -8.17 -15.35 2.25
C GLY A 449 -8.12 -15.51 3.77
N ARG A 450 -9.00 -16.32 4.36
CA ARG A 450 -8.97 -16.65 5.80
C ARG A 450 -7.72 -17.44 6.23
N ALA A 451 -7.04 -18.09 5.29
CA ALA A 451 -5.78 -18.78 5.55
C ALA A 451 -4.59 -17.83 5.76
N PHE A 452 -4.72 -16.55 5.39
CA PHE A 452 -3.66 -15.55 5.53
C PHE A 452 -3.29 -15.33 7.01
N THR A 453 -2.00 -15.34 7.30
CA THR A 453 -1.46 -15.26 8.67
C THR A 453 -0.74 -13.94 8.98
N GLY A 454 -0.69 -13.01 8.03
CA GLY A 454 0.02 -11.74 8.22
C GLY A 454 1.54 -11.83 8.23
N ALA A 455 2.13 -12.92 7.75
CA ALA A 455 3.58 -12.99 7.54
C ALA A 455 4.04 -11.94 6.51
N HIS A 456 5.21 -11.34 6.74
CA HIS A 456 5.80 -10.31 5.88
C HIS A 456 6.77 -10.92 4.88
N GLY A 457 6.98 -10.21 3.76
CA GLY A 457 8.09 -10.52 2.86
C GLY A 457 9.45 -10.47 3.56
N ASP A 458 10.36 -11.32 3.14
CA ASP A 458 11.76 -11.36 3.55
C ASP A 458 12.68 -10.61 2.56
N GLY A 459 12.11 -10.15 1.43
CA GLY A 459 12.85 -9.44 0.41
C GLY A 459 13.41 -10.32 -0.71
N VAL A 460 13.12 -11.62 -0.69
CA VAL A 460 13.61 -12.66 -1.60
C VAL A 460 12.47 -13.21 -2.45
N LEU A 461 12.63 -13.07 -3.76
CA LEU A 461 11.70 -13.66 -4.72
C LEU A 461 12.15 -15.04 -5.16
N THR A 462 11.18 -15.87 -5.57
CA THR A 462 11.46 -17.12 -6.27
C THR A 462 12.21 -16.87 -7.59
N ALA A 463 12.76 -17.93 -8.19
CA ALA A 463 13.41 -17.86 -9.50
C ALA A 463 12.49 -17.32 -10.62
N ASN A 464 11.17 -17.47 -10.46
CA ASN A 464 10.15 -16.95 -11.38
C ASN A 464 9.64 -15.56 -11.00
N GLY A 465 10.14 -14.97 -9.90
CA GLY A 465 9.80 -13.60 -9.50
C GLY A 465 8.54 -13.51 -8.66
N LEU A 466 7.99 -14.64 -8.24
CA LEU A 466 6.82 -14.69 -7.37
C LEU A 466 7.24 -14.57 -5.90
N ALA A 467 6.33 -14.06 -5.07
CA ALA A 467 6.45 -14.11 -3.62
C ALA A 467 6.58 -15.55 -3.12
N ASN A 468 7.35 -15.75 -2.05
CA ASN A 468 7.59 -17.05 -1.42
C ASN A 468 6.87 -17.20 -0.07
N VAL A 469 6.21 -16.14 0.44
CA VAL A 469 5.49 -16.22 1.73
C VAL A 469 4.35 -17.23 1.67
N ILE A 470 4.32 -18.09 2.69
CA ILE A 470 3.26 -19.08 2.89
C ILE A 470 1.93 -18.35 3.18
N ASN A 471 0.83 -18.91 2.66
CA ASN A 471 -0.55 -18.43 2.86
C ASN A 471 -0.85 -17.03 2.31
N TRP A 472 -0.01 -16.48 1.43
CA TRP A 472 -0.43 -15.34 0.61
C TRP A 472 -1.30 -15.84 -0.54
N PRO A 473 -2.58 -15.42 -0.63
CA PRO A 473 -3.46 -15.87 -1.70
C PRO A 473 -3.02 -15.28 -3.04
N SER A 474 -2.94 -16.14 -4.06
CA SER A 474 -2.66 -15.75 -5.44
C SER A 474 -3.92 -15.68 -6.31
N SER A 475 -5.03 -16.28 -5.86
CA SER A 475 -6.31 -16.27 -6.57
C SER A 475 -7.19 -15.10 -6.13
N ARG A 476 -8.18 -14.77 -6.97
CA ARG A 476 -9.22 -13.79 -6.65
C ARG A 476 -10.16 -14.23 -5.51
N GLU A 477 -9.96 -15.40 -4.92
CA GLU A 477 -10.76 -15.89 -3.79
C GLU A 477 -10.25 -15.36 -2.46
N GLY A 478 -8.93 -15.24 -2.31
CA GLY A 478 -8.32 -14.71 -1.09
C GLY A 478 -7.83 -13.28 -1.21
N TRP A 479 -7.63 -12.78 -2.44
CA TRP A 479 -7.24 -11.40 -2.71
C TRP A 479 -8.31 -10.77 -3.61
N GLN A 480 -8.96 -9.69 -3.17
CA GLN A 480 -10.04 -9.05 -3.92
C GLN A 480 -9.78 -7.54 -4.07
N PRO A 481 -10.14 -6.96 -5.23
CA PRO A 481 -10.18 -5.51 -5.35
C PRO A 481 -11.22 -4.91 -4.42
N THR A 482 -10.90 -3.77 -3.83
CA THR A 482 -11.75 -3.04 -2.88
C THR A 482 -13.21 -2.95 -3.33
N TYR A 483 -13.45 -2.51 -4.56
CA TYR A 483 -14.80 -2.31 -5.11
C TYR A 483 -15.66 -3.59 -5.20
N TRP A 484 -15.03 -4.77 -5.24
CA TRP A 484 -15.72 -6.05 -5.46
C TRP A 484 -16.35 -6.62 -4.20
N GLU A 485 -15.78 -6.28 -3.04
CA GLU A 485 -16.26 -6.79 -1.76
C GLU A 485 -17.57 -6.12 -1.34
N LYS A 486 -17.88 -4.91 -1.82
CA LYS A 486 -19.14 -4.20 -1.52
C LYS A 486 -19.46 -4.11 -0.02
N ILE A 487 -18.41 -4.06 0.81
CA ILE A 487 -18.52 -4.08 2.28
C ILE A 487 -18.94 -2.71 2.83
N SER A 488 -18.53 -1.62 2.19
CA SER A 488 -18.88 -0.26 2.62
C SER A 488 -18.71 0.77 1.50
N ASN A 489 -19.26 1.96 1.71
CA ASN A 489 -19.12 3.07 0.77
C ASN A 489 -17.67 3.62 0.66
N ARG A 490 -16.76 3.17 1.54
CA ARG A 490 -15.34 3.55 1.48
C ARG A 490 -14.64 2.94 0.28
N TYR A 491 -15.09 1.78 -0.17
CA TYR A 491 -14.52 1.00 -1.27
C TYR A 491 -14.87 1.55 -2.67
N GLN A 492 -15.01 2.87 -2.80
CA GLN A 492 -15.27 3.49 -4.10
C GLN A 492 -14.04 3.38 -5.01
N ALA A 493 -14.21 2.77 -6.16
CA ALA A 493 -13.38 2.93 -7.35
C ALA A 493 -14.12 2.17 -8.45
N ASN A 494 -14.58 2.86 -9.49
CA ASN A 494 -15.15 2.20 -10.66
C ASN A 494 -14.26 2.44 -11.87
N VAL A 495 -12.95 2.16 -11.75
CA VAL A 495 -12.05 2.41 -12.87
C VAL A 495 -11.42 1.14 -13.38
N GLY A 496 -11.66 0.93 -14.67
CA GLY A 496 -11.32 -0.29 -15.37
C GLY A 496 -9.83 -0.59 -15.28
N ASP A 497 -9.58 -1.87 -15.06
CA ASP A 497 -8.34 -2.59 -15.19
C ASP A 497 -7.23 -2.28 -14.16
N SER A 498 -7.46 -2.90 -12.99
CA SER A 498 -6.49 -3.58 -12.12
C SER A 498 -5.98 -2.77 -10.91
N PRO A 499 -5.79 -3.44 -9.75
CA PRO A 499 -5.38 -2.81 -8.51
C PRO A 499 -4.05 -2.04 -8.60
N ALA A 500 -3.93 -1.02 -7.76
CA ALA A 500 -2.66 -0.45 -7.35
C ALA A 500 -2.01 -1.27 -6.22
N ILE A 501 -0.77 -0.92 -5.92
CA ILE A 501 -0.02 -1.46 -4.80
C ILE A 501 -0.42 -0.69 -3.53
N ARG A 502 -0.96 -1.40 -2.53
CA ARG A 502 -1.00 -0.91 -1.15
C ARG A 502 -0.57 -2.04 -0.21
N GLY A 503 0.48 -1.78 0.54
CA GLY A 503 1.08 -2.72 1.49
C GLY A 503 1.01 -2.20 2.92
N VAL A 504 1.12 -3.13 3.85
CA VAL A 504 1.25 -2.85 5.27
C VAL A 504 2.41 -3.65 5.86
N ARG A 505 2.82 -3.32 7.08
CA ARG A 505 3.71 -4.13 7.90
C ARG A 505 3.31 -3.96 9.37
N THR A 506 3.28 -5.05 10.11
CA THR A 506 2.95 -5.02 11.55
C THR A 506 4.00 -4.18 12.28
N ALA A 507 3.58 -3.36 13.23
CA ALA A 507 4.50 -2.51 13.98
C ALA A 507 5.41 -3.39 14.89
N PRO A 508 6.72 -3.11 14.97
CA PRO A 508 7.65 -3.83 15.84
C PRO A 508 7.39 -3.64 17.35
#